data_AF-A0A4Y2B291-F1
#
_entry.id   AF-A0A4Y2B291-F1
#
_cell.length_a   1.000
_cell.length_b   1.000
_cell.length_c   1.000
_cell.angle_alpha   90.00
_cell.angle_beta   90.00
_cell.angle_gamma   90.00
#
_symmetry.space_group_name_H-M   'P 1'
#
loop_
_entity.id
_entity.type
_entity.pdbx_description
1 polymer ?
#
loop_
_entity_poly.entity_id
_entity_poly.type
_entity_poly.pdbx_seq_one_letter_code
_entity_poly.pdbx_strand_id
1 'polypeptide(L)'
;MARVLHEDKVILWDVCTMDHKRGIEALNRALLGIRDHNQLIGGVTVLLDGDCRHALLIVPRDTHVNNVKACLKSSILWSNAKILSLRINMRFVLQRDLRAK
;
A
#
# COMPACT_ATOMS: atom_id res chain seq x y z
N MET A 1 -14.69 15.11 5.47
CA MET A 1 -13.93 13.89 5.15
C MET A 1 -14.82 12.74 4.71
N ALA A 2 -15.84 12.35 5.48
CA ALA A 2 -16.69 11.21 5.13
C ALA A 2 -17.38 11.31 3.74
N ARG A 3 -17.82 12.51 3.31
CA ARG A 3 -18.41 12.71 1.97
C ARG A 3 -17.43 12.45 0.81
N VAL A 4 -16.18 12.85 0.97
CA VAL A 4 -15.12 12.63 -0.04
C VAL A 4 -14.88 11.12 -0.17
N LEU A 5 -14.67 10.46 0.98
CA LEU A 5 -14.50 9.00 1.05
C LEU A 5 -15.73 8.19 0.61
N HIS A 6 -16.91 8.80 0.50
CA HIS A 6 -18.11 8.16 -0.04
C HIS A 6 -18.18 8.22 -1.57
N GLU A 7 -17.62 9.27 -2.18
CA GLU A 7 -17.65 9.48 -3.65
C GLU A 7 -16.36 9.00 -4.36
N ASP A 8 -15.27 8.84 -3.63
CA ASP A 8 -13.97 8.44 -4.19
C ASP A 8 -14.02 7.08 -4.91
N LYS A 9 -13.38 6.99 -6.07
CA LYS A 9 -13.31 5.71 -6.82
C LYS A 9 -12.00 4.98 -6.57
N VAL A 10 -10.94 5.73 -6.27
CA VAL A 10 -9.58 5.22 -6.12
C VAL A 10 -8.86 5.96 -5.00
N ILE A 11 -8.16 5.22 -4.14
CA ILE A 11 -7.23 5.78 -3.14
C ILE A 11 -5.82 5.38 -3.54
N LEU A 12 -4.93 6.36 -3.67
CA LEU A 12 -3.50 6.13 -3.85
C LEU A 12 -2.82 6.21 -2.48
N TRP A 13 -2.12 5.16 -2.11
CA TRP A 13 -1.35 5.09 -0.87
C TRP A 13 0.13 4.93 -1.22
N ASP A 14 0.83 6.05 -1.27
CA ASP A 14 2.27 6.10 -1.51
C ASP A 14 3.04 5.68 -0.24
N VAL A 15 4.23 5.12 -0.40
CA VAL A 15 5.14 4.69 0.67
C VAL A 15 4.55 3.62 1.59
N CYS A 16 3.64 2.78 1.08
CA CYS A 16 2.90 1.80 1.88
C CYS A 16 3.80 0.72 2.54
N THR A 17 5.07 0.63 2.13
CA THR A 17 6.06 -0.34 2.62
C THR A 17 6.54 -0.02 4.04
N MET A 18 6.46 1.26 4.43
CA MET A 18 6.74 1.73 5.79
C MET A 18 5.48 1.83 6.65
N ASP A 19 4.35 1.28 6.19
CA ASP A 19 3.13 1.29 6.96
C ASP A 19 2.86 -0.02 7.70
N HIS A 20 2.33 0.13 8.90
CA HIS A 20 1.87 -1.01 9.67
C HIS A 20 0.58 -1.55 9.03
N LYS A 21 0.45 -2.87 8.92
CA LYS A 21 -0.78 -3.54 8.44
C LYS A 21 -2.09 -3.06 9.08
N ARG A 22 -2.03 -2.55 10.30
CA ARG A 22 -3.19 -2.01 11.02
C ARG A 22 -3.76 -0.78 10.33
N GLY A 23 -2.94 -0.02 9.59
CA GLY A 23 -3.37 1.14 8.81
C GLY A 23 -4.37 0.74 7.72
N ILE A 24 -4.01 -0.23 6.86
CA ILE A 24 -4.91 -0.69 5.79
C ILE A 24 -6.15 -1.41 6.35
N GLU A 25 -6.01 -2.13 7.48
CA GLU A 25 -7.13 -2.80 8.14
C GLU A 25 -8.09 -1.80 8.81
N ALA A 26 -7.58 -0.70 9.35
CA ALA A 26 -8.39 0.40 9.86
C ALA A 26 -9.09 1.15 8.73
N LEU A 27 -8.40 1.39 7.60
CA LEU A 27 -9.00 1.99 6.41
C LEU A 27 -10.18 1.14 5.91
N ASN A 28 -9.97 -0.17 5.78
CA ASN A 28 -11.03 -1.09 5.37
C ASN A 28 -12.25 -1.01 6.30
N ARG A 29 -12.05 -1.05 7.62
CA ARG A 29 -13.14 -0.93 8.60
C ARG A 29 -13.87 0.41 8.51
N ALA A 30 -13.13 1.51 8.33
CA ALA A 30 -13.71 2.83 8.18
C ALA A 30 -14.56 2.94 6.92
N LEU A 31 -14.08 2.42 5.78
CA LEU A 31 -14.81 2.50 4.50
C LEU A 31 -16.03 1.57 4.45
N LEU A 32 -15.96 0.39 5.07
CA LEU A 32 -17.13 -0.48 5.27
C LEU A 32 -18.23 0.27 6.05
N GLY A 33 -17.86 0.99 7.12
CA GLY A 33 -18.81 1.76 7.92
C GLY A 33 -19.35 3.02 7.24
N ILE A 34 -18.56 3.69 6.40
CA ILE A 34 -18.98 4.92 5.69
C ILE A 34 -19.87 4.60 4.49
N ARG A 35 -19.58 3.53 3.76
CA ARG A 35 -20.27 3.22 2.49
C ARG A 35 -21.43 2.24 2.63
N ASP A 36 -21.59 1.58 3.78
CA ASP A 36 -22.59 0.51 3.98
C ASP A 36 -22.56 -0.57 2.88
N HIS A 37 -21.37 -0.78 2.30
CA HIS A 37 -21.12 -1.80 1.28
C HIS A 37 -20.24 -2.88 1.89
N ASN A 38 -20.68 -4.13 1.83
CA ASN A 38 -19.96 -5.27 2.42
C ASN A 38 -18.78 -5.78 1.56
N GLN A 39 -18.29 -4.95 0.63
CA GLN A 39 -17.18 -5.26 -0.27
C GLN A 39 -15.85 -4.82 0.34
N LEU A 40 -14.75 -5.48 -0.04
CA LEU A 40 -13.40 -5.13 0.40
C LEU A 40 -13.15 -3.62 0.19
N ILE A 41 -12.65 -2.96 1.23
CA ILE A 41 -12.37 -1.51 1.27
C ILE A 41 -13.60 -0.66 0.87
N GLY A 42 -14.81 -1.13 1.19
CA GLY A 42 -16.05 -0.44 0.84
C GLY A 42 -16.28 -0.32 -0.67
N GLY A 43 -15.68 -1.20 -1.49
CA GLY A 43 -15.75 -1.15 -2.95
C GLY A 43 -14.79 -0.14 -3.59
N VAL A 44 -13.91 0.49 -2.81
CA VAL A 44 -12.91 1.44 -3.33
C VAL A 44 -11.66 0.69 -3.80
N THR A 45 -11.13 1.07 -4.96
CA THR A 45 -9.85 0.54 -5.41
C THR A 45 -8.72 1.24 -4.68
N VAL A 46 -7.85 0.49 -3.99
CA VAL A 46 -6.64 1.06 -3.36
C VAL A 46 -5.41 0.66 -4.17
N LEU A 47 -4.67 1.65 -4.64
CA LEU A 47 -3.37 1.45 -5.25
C LEU A 47 -2.30 1.70 -4.19
N LEU A 48 -1.61 0.64 -3.81
CA LEU A 48 -0.51 0.66 -2.86
C LEU A 48 0.79 0.80 -3.67
N ASP A 49 1.47 1.93 -3.54
CA ASP A 49 2.78 2.16 -4.15
C ASP A 49 3.89 2.09 -3.11
N GLY A 50 4.99 1.44 -3.47
CA GLY A 50 6.14 1.30 -2.58
C GLY A 50 7.07 0.15 -2.94
N ASP A 51 8.38 0.40 -2.77
CA ASP A 51 9.38 -0.63 -3.00
C ASP A 51 9.62 -1.47 -1.73
N CYS A 52 9.01 -2.66 -1.70
CA CYS A 52 9.15 -3.60 -0.58
C CYS A 52 10.59 -4.09 -0.39
N ARG A 53 11.52 -3.82 -1.32
CA ARG A 53 12.94 -4.21 -1.21
C ARG A 53 13.77 -3.18 -0.45
N HIS A 54 13.31 -1.93 -0.36
CA HIS A 54 14.07 -0.84 0.25
C HIS A 54 13.62 -0.47 1.67
N ALA A 55 12.41 -0.84 2.09
CA ALA A 55 11.92 -0.48 3.42
C ALA A 55 11.23 -1.66 4.09
N LEU A 56 11.91 -2.24 5.08
CA LEU A 56 11.26 -3.06 6.10
C LEU A 56 10.76 -2.14 7.19
N LEU A 57 9.53 -2.36 7.67
CA LEU A 57 9.01 -1.66 8.84
C LEU A 57 9.89 -2.01 10.05
N ILE A 58 10.59 -1.02 10.61
CA ILE A 58 11.34 -1.20 11.86
C ILE A 58 10.41 -0.75 12.99
N VAL A 59 9.84 -1.69 13.75
CA VAL A 59 9.15 -1.37 15.01
C VAL A 59 10.22 -1.31 16.11
N PRO A 60 10.48 -0.14 16.72
CA PRO A 60 11.50 -0.01 17.75
C PRO A 60 11.20 -0.92 18.93
N ARG A 61 12.22 -1.66 19.41
CA ARG A 61 12.15 -2.61 20.54
C ARG A 61 11.38 -3.91 20.27
N ASP A 62 11.03 -4.20 19.03
CA ASP A 62 10.32 -5.44 18.69
C ASP A 62 11.25 -6.46 17.99
N THR A 63 10.90 -7.75 18.08
CA THR A 63 11.70 -8.80 17.44
C THR A 63 11.54 -8.76 15.92
N HIS A 64 12.54 -9.23 15.17
CA HIS A 64 12.47 -9.32 13.70
C HIS A 64 11.20 -10.04 13.20
N VAL A 65 10.77 -11.07 13.91
CA VAL A 65 9.52 -11.80 13.61
C VAL A 65 8.29 -10.91 13.75
N ASN A 66 8.24 -10.07 14.78
CA ASN A 66 7.15 -9.10 14.95
C ASN A 66 7.19 -7.99 13.90
N ASN A 67 8.37 -7.53 13.49
CA ASN A 67 8.50 -6.57 12.39
C ASN A 67 7.90 -7.11 11.09
N VAL A 68 8.22 -8.36 10.73
CA VAL A 68 7.62 -9.01 9.55
C VAL A 68 6.11 -9.18 9.68
N LYS A 69 5.61 -9.49 10.89
CA LYS A 69 4.16 -9.56 11.19
C LYS A 69 3.47 -8.20 11.28
N ALA A 70 4.22 -7.10 11.35
CA ALA A 70 3.69 -5.74 11.33
C ALA A 70 3.60 -5.19 9.89
N CYS A 71 4.44 -5.69 8.98
CA CYS A 71 4.45 -5.32 7.57
C CYS A 71 3.11 -5.57 6.88
N LEU A 72 2.79 -4.72 5.91
CA LEU A 72 1.58 -4.77 5.07
C LEU A 72 1.31 -6.16 4.46
N LYS A 73 2.36 -6.87 4.04
CA LYS A 73 2.29 -8.22 3.46
C LYS A 73 1.69 -9.28 4.40
N SER A 74 1.67 -9.01 5.69
CA SER A 74 1.11 -9.90 6.71
C SER A 74 -0.33 -9.52 7.10
N SER A 75 -0.94 -8.54 6.42
CA SER A 75 -2.35 -8.22 6.59
C SER A 75 -3.23 -9.31 6.00
N ILE A 76 -4.40 -9.54 6.61
CA ILE A 76 -5.40 -10.45 6.06
C ILE A 76 -5.94 -9.97 4.70
N LEU A 77 -5.86 -8.67 4.43
CA LEU A 77 -6.30 -8.06 3.17
C LEU A 77 -5.31 -8.31 2.03
N TRP A 78 -4.06 -8.66 2.35
CA TRP A 78 -3.01 -8.86 1.35
C TRP A 78 -3.29 -10.05 0.42
N SER A 79 -4.04 -11.04 0.86
CA SER A 79 -4.46 -12.17 0.02
C SER A 79 -5.34 -11.76 -1.17
N ASN A 80 -6.04 -10.62 -1.06
CA ASN A 80 -6.86 -10.06 -2.13
C ASN A 80 -6.11 -9.03 -2.99
N ALA A 81 -4.85 -8.74 -2.66
CA ALA A 81 -4.06 -7.74 -3.37
C ALA A 81 -3.53 -8.30 -4.70
N LYS A 82 -3.68 -7.53 -5.77
CA LYS A 82 -3.03 -7.82 -7.05
C LYS A 82 -1.65 -7.16 -7.08
N ILE A 83 -0.60 -7.97 -7.19
CA ILE A 83 0.77 -7.47 -7.26
C ILE A 83 1.08 -7.05 -8.69
N LEU A 84 1.44 -5.78 -8.87
CA LEU A 84 1.96 -5.22 -10.12
C LEU A 84 3.43 -4.89 -9.93
N SER A 85 4.29 -5.41 -10.80
CA SER A 85 5.74 -5.22 -10.70
C SER A 85 6.25 -4.32 -11.82
N LEU A 86 6.74 -3.14 -11.45
CA LEU A 86 7.47 -2.25 -12.36
C LEU A 86 8.90 -2.77 -12.53
N ARG A 87 9.28 -3.09 -13.77
CA ARG A 87 10.61 -3.63 -14.10
C ARG A 87 11.56 -2.60 -14.70
N ILE A 88 11.02 -1.55 -15.29
CA ILE A 88 11.79 -0.55 -16.02
C ILE A 88 11.95 0.67 -15.13
N ASN A 89 13.19 0.96 -14.74
CA ASN A 89 13.52 2.22 -14.08
C ASN A 89 13.74 3.28 -15.16
N MET A 90 12.71 4.09 -15.40
CA MET A 90 12.77 5.16 -16.41
C MET A 90 13.87 6.19 -16.12
N ARG A 91 14.19 6.45 -14.84
CA ARG A 91 15.29 7.36 -14.47
C ARG A 91 16.65 6.83 -14.94
N PHE A 92 16.87 5.51 -14.83
CA PHE A 92 18.09 4.88 -15.32
C PHE A 92 18.16 4.88 -16.85
N VAL A 93 17.05 4.61 -17.53
CA VAL A 93 16.97 4.63 -19.01
C VAL A 93 17.31 6.02 -19.55
N LEU A 94 16.67 7.07 -19.02
CA LEU A 94 16.90 8.45 -19.44
C LEU A 94 18.34 8.93 -19.18
N GLN A 95 18.97 8.45 -18.09
CA GLN A 95 20.38 8.77 -17.81
C GLN A 95 21.36 8.11 -18.79
N ARG A 96 21.03 6.94 -19.38
CA ARG A 96 21.87 6.33 -20.41
C ARG A 96 21.77 7.09 -21.72
N ASP A 97 20.56 7.49 -22.13
CA ASP A 97 20.36 8.25 -23.37
C ASP A 97 21.07 9.61 -23.35
N LEU A 98 21.07 10.28 -22.19
CA LEU A 98 21.81 11.54 -22.01
C LEU A 98 23.33 11.37 -21.99
N ARG A 99 23.84 10.17 -21.66
CA ARG A 99 25.29 9.87 -21.67
C ARG A 99 25.76 9.26 -22.99
N ALA A 100 24.84 8.81 -23.85
CA ALA A 100 25.11 8.26 -25.17
C ALA A 100 25.13 9.34 -26.27
N LYS A 101 24.98 10.61 -25.89
CA LYS A 101 24.99 11.81 -26.75
C LYS A 101 26.19 12.68 -26.40
#